data_AF-A0A3B0XRW0-F1
#
_entry.id   AF-A0A3B0XRW0-F1
#
_cell.length_a   1.000
_cell.length_b   1.000
_cell.length_c   1.000
_cell.angle_alpha   90.00
_cell.angle_beta   90.00
_cell.angle_gamma   90.00
#
_symmetry.space_group_name_H-M   'P 1'
#
loop_
_entity.id
_entity.type
_entity.pdbx_description
1 polymer ?
#
loop_
_entity_poly.entity_id
_entity_poly.type
_entity_poly.pdbx_seq_one_letter_code
_entity_poly.pdbx_strand_id
1 'polypeptide(L)'
;MLVRYTEWILKWRYLVIILSLAVVGIMGYGAPNLMPFSNDYRVFFSEDNPQLQAFESMQNTYNKDDNVLFIITPEGGKIFTPEILAAIQDITQEAWQIPHSRRVDSITNFQHTYAEGDDLIVDDLVLQPAQMSEKDL
;
A
#
# COMPACT_ATOMS: atom_id res chain seq x y z
N MET A 1 60.77 2.50 0.39
CA MET A 1 59.57 3.23 -0.08
C MET A 1 58.45 3.26 0.94
N LEU A 2 58.09 2.13 1.57
CA LEU A 2 57.07 2.06 2.64
C LEU A 2 57.35 3.01 3.82
N VAL A 3 58.58 3.01 4.36
CA VAL A 3 58.95 3.85 5.51
C VAL A 3 58.68 5.34 5.27
N ARG A 4 59.08 5.85 4.10
CA ARG A 4 58.87 7.26 3.70
C ARG A 4 57.39 7.62 3.54
N TYR A 5 56.57 6.66 3.12
CA TYR A 5 55.12 6.83 2.99
C TYR A 5 54.44 6.88 4.37
N THR A 6 54.82 5.99 5.29
CA THR A 6 54.28 5.97 6.66
C THR A 6 54.68 7.22 7.45
N GLU A 7 55.92 7.69 7.31
CA GLU A 7 56.39 8.94 7.93
C GLU A 7 55.61 10.16 7.43
N TRP A 8 55.27 10.20 6.14
CA TRP A 8 54.46 11.27 5.57
C TRP A 8 53.02 11.27 6.11
N ILE A 9 52.40 10.08 6.22
CA ILE A 9 51.08 9.91 6.84
C ILE A 9 51.10 10.36 8.30
N LEU A 10 52.13 9.96 9.06
CA LEU A 10 52.25 10.31 10.49
C LEU A 10 52.52 11.80 10.71
N LYS A 11 53.22 12.45 9.78
CA LYS A 11 53.46 13.91 9.79
C LYS A 11 52.16 14.69 9.57
N TRP A 12 51.28 14.21 8.69
CA TRP A 12 50.02 14.88 8.34
C TRP A 12 48.78 14.16 8.88
N ARG A 13 48.92 13.43 10.00
CA ARG A 13 47.90 12.50 10.55
C ARG A 13 46.48 13.09 10.61
N TYR A 14 46.34 14.35 11.03
CA TYR A 14 45.02 15.00 11.14
C TYR A 14 44.39 15.26 9.77
N LEU A 15 45.17 15.67 8.75
CA LEU A 15 44.67 15.84 7.39
C LEU A 15 44.25 14.50 6.79
N VAL A 16 45.02 13.44 7.02
CA VAL A 16 44.68 12.09 6.51
C VAL A 16 43.39 11.59 7.15
N ILE A 17 43.19 11.78 8.45
CA ILE A 17 41.95 11.42 9.15
C ILE A 17 40.76 12.22 8.60
N ILE A 18 40.87 13.54 8.50
CA ILE A 18 39.80 14.39 7.97
C ILE A 18 39.46 13.99 6.53
N LEU A 19 40.46 13.75 5.69
CA LEU A 19 40.24 13.32 4.31
C LEU A 19 39.58 11.95 4.23
N SER A 20 39.98 10.99 5.07
CA SER A 20 39.32 9.67 5.12
C SER A 20 37.86 9.78 5.56
N LEU A 21 37.57 10.62 6.56
CA LEU A 21 36.20 10.85 7.03
C LEU A 21 35.37 11.57 5.96
N ALA A 22 35.96 12.52 5.25
CA ALA A 22 35.30 13.20 4.13
C ALA A 22 34.98 12.22 2.99
N VAL A 23 35.91 11.34 2.63
CA VAL A 23 35.69 10.31 1.61
C VAL A 23 34.59 9.33 2.04
N VAL A 24 34.62 8.85 3.29
CA VAL A 24 33.55 7.99 3.83
C VAL A 24 32.22 8.72 3.85
N GLY A 25 32.19 9.99 4.24
CA GLY A 25 30.98 10.82 4.23
C GLY A 25 30.40 11.03 2.83
N ILE A 26 31.24 11.28 1.83
CA ILE A 26 30.83 11.44 0.43
C ILE A 26 30.29 10.12 -0.13
N MET A 27 30.94 9.00 0.15
CA MET A 27 30.45 7.67 -0.26
C MET A 27 29.13 7.32 0.45
N GLY A 28 29.02 7.64 1.75
CA GLY A 28 27.81 7.42 2.55
C GLY A 28 26.65 8.34 2.19
N TYR A 29 26.91 9.53 1.63
CA TYR A 29 25.87 10.48 1.21
C TYR A 29 24.90 9.88 0.18
N GLY A 30 25.38 8.94 -0.65
CA GLY A 30 24.54 8.24 -1.62
C GLY A 30 23.70 7.10 -1.04
N ALA A 31 23.99 6.62 0.18
CA ALA A 31 23.33 5.44 0.77
C ALA A 31 21.80 5.58 0.86
N PRO A 32 21.21 6.73 1.23
CA PRO A 32 19.76 6.90 1.25
C PRO A 32 19.09 6.79 -0.13
N ASN A 33 19.80 7.15 -1.21
CA ASN A 33 19.28 7.12 -2.58
C ASN A 33 19.44 5.75 -3.26
N LEU A 34 20.27 4.87 -2.69
CA LEU A 34 20.58 3.55 -3.25
C LEU A 34 19.60 2.45 -2.79
N MET A 35 18.73 2.75 -1.82
CA MET A 35 17.75 1.80 -1.30
C MET A 35 16.33 2.34 -1.50
N PRO A 36 15.79 2.33 -2.74
CA PRO A 36 14.36 2.31 -2.87
C PRO A 36 13.89 1.01 -2.23
N PHE A 37 13.28 1.09 -1.05
CA PHE A 37 12.55 -0.02 -0.44
C PHE A 37 11.34 -0.31 -1.34
N SER A 38 11.57 -1.06 -2.41
CA SER A 38 10.51 -1.57 -3.26
C SER A 38 9.90 -2.78 -2.57
N ASN A 39 8.61 -2.73 -2.28
CA ASN A 39 7.83 -3.91 -1.90
C ASN A 39 7.37 -4.71 -3.13
N ASP A 40 7.79 -4.29 -4.33
CA ASP A 40 7.47 -4.99 -5.56
C ASP A 40 8.50 -6.11 -5.80
N TYR A 41 8.07 -7.36 -5.60
CA TYR A 41 8.89 -8.54 -5.88
C TYR A 41 9.32 -8.66 -7.34
N ARG A 42 8.72 -7.89 -8.27
CA ARG A 42 9.11 -7.87 -9.69
C ARG A 42 10.54 -7.41 -9.90
N VAL A 43 11.12 -6.66 -8.96
CA VAL A 43 12.54 -6.21 -9.02
C VAL A 43 13.55 -7.36 -9.01
N PHE A 44 13.14 -8.56 -8.62
CA PHE A 44 14.00 -9.75 -8.66
C PHE A 44 14.05 -10.43 -10.05
N PHE A 45 13.20 -10.00 -10.99
CA PHE A 45 13.17 -10.53 -12.35
C PHE A 45 13.90 -9.58 -13.31
N SER A 46 14.60 -10.16 -14.30
CA SER A 46 15.18 -9.40 -15.40
C SER A 46 14.07 -8.80 -16.28
N GLU A 47 14.32 -7.64 -16.88
CA GLU A 47 13.40 -7.00 -17.83
C GLU A 47 13.07 -7.91 -19.04
N ASP A 48 14.01 -8.77 -19.44
CA ASP A 48 13.84 -9.75 -20.53
C ASP A 48 13.05 -11.01 -20.13
N ASN A 49 12.50 -11.06 -18.91
CA ASN A 49 11.76 -12.24 -18.47
C ASN A 49 10.41 -12.35 -19.22
N PRO A 50 10.19 -13.40 -20.03
CA PRO A 50 8.98 -13.48 -20.86
C PRO A 50 7.71 -13.69 -20.03
N GLN A 51 7.80 -14.28 -18.84
CA GLN A 51 6.65 -14.44 -17.94
C GLN A 51 6.24 -13.11 -17.30
N LEU A 52 7.21 -12.28 -16.91
CA LEU A 52 6.94 -10.94 -16.40
C LEU A 52 6.26 -10.08 -17.48
N GLN A 53 6.78 -10.10 -18.71
CA GLN A 53 6.19 -9.35 -19.83
C GLN A 53 4.77 -9.81 -20.15
N ALA A 54 4.51 -11.12 -20.16
CA ALA A 54 3.16 -11.65 -20.36
C ALA A 54 2.20 -11.20 -19.25
N PHE A 55 2.66 -11.22 -17.99
CA PHE A 55 1.89 -10.77 -16.84
C PHE A 55 1.59 -9.27 -16.87
N GLU A 56 2.56 -8.43 -17.27
CA GLU A 56 2.36 -6.99 -17.44
C GLU A 56 1.41 -6.68 -18.60
N SER A 57 1.55 -7.39 -19.73
CA SER A 57 0.63 -7.27 -20.86
C SER A 57 -0.80 -7.60 -20.46
N MET A 58 -1.00 -8.64 -19.66
CA MET A 58 -2.32 -9.01 -19.15
C MET A 58 -2.90 -7.92 -18.24
N GLN A 59 -2.11 -7.40 -17.29
CA GLN A 59 -2.55 -6.34 -16.38
C GLN A 59 -2.88 -5.03 -17.10
N ASN A 60 -2.07 -4.66 -18.10
CA ASN A 60 -2.30 -3.47 -18.92
C ASN A 60 -3.54 -3.60 -19.82
N THR A 61 -3.91 -4.82 -20.21
CA THR A 61 -5.07 -5.08 -21.08
C THR A 61 -6.38 -5.12 -20.28
N TYR A 62 -6.40 -5.86 -19.16
CA TYR A 62 -7.63 -6.13 -18.43
C TYR A 62 -7.73 -5.29 -17.17
N ASN A 63 -6.77 -5.47 -16.26
CA ASN A 63 -6.66 -4.70 -15.04
C ASN A 63 -5.40 -5.09 -14.23
N LYS A 64 -4.78 -4.14 -13.51
CA LYS A 64 -3.90 -4.42 -12.37
C LYS A 64 -4.73 -4.85 -11.15
N ASP A 65 -4.34 -5.94 -10.51
CA ASP A 65 -4.99 -6.52 -9.31
C ASP A 65 -4.38 -5.97 -8.00
N ASP A 66 -4.09 -4.67 -7.98
CA ASP A 66 -3.59 -4.00 -6.78
C ASP A 66 -4.78 -3.60 -5.91
N ASN A 67 -4.88 -4.20 -4.71
CA ASN A 67 -5.99 -3.98 -3.79
C ASN A 67 -5.49 -3.38 -2.48
N VAL A 68 -6.27 -2.45 -1.92
CA VAL A 68 -6.11 -1.94 -0.54
C VAL A 68 -7.18 -2.60 0.31
N LEU A 69 -6.76 -3.29 1.37
CA LEU A 69 -7.67 -3.98 2.28
C LEU A 69 -7.75 -3.25 3.63
N PHE A 70 -8.96 -2.84 4.00
CA PHE A 70 -9.28 -2.36 5.34
C PHE A 70 -9.87 -3.51 6.16
N ILE A 71 -9.28 -3.81 7.32
CA ILE A 71 -9.76 -4.83 8.25
C ILE A 71 -10.26 -4.13 9.51
N ILE A 72 -11.54 -4.34 9.84
CA ILE A 72 -12.18 -3.71 11.00
C ILE A 72 -12.47 -4.80 12.04
N THR A 73 -11.88 -4.63 13.22
CA THR A 73 -12.02 -5.57 14.35
C THR A 73 -12.56 -4.82 15.56
N PRO A 74 -13.89 -4.81 15.79
CA PRO A 74 -14.49 -4.09 16.90
C PRO A 74 -14.16 -4.75 18.25
N GLU A 75 -14.01 -3.91 19.28
CA GLU A 75 -13.83 -4.37 20.66
C GLU A 75 -15.13 -5.06 21.13
N GLY A 76 -15.07 -6.37 21.39
CA GLY A 76 -16.23 -7.17 21.81
C GLY A 76 -16.81 -8.09 20.74
N GLY A 77 -16.27 -8.08 19.51
CA GLY A 77 -16.53 -9.09 18.49
C GLY A 77 -17.90 -9.04 17.79
N LYS A 78 -18.79 -8.11 18.17
CA LYS A 78 -20.04 -7.84 17.45
C LYS A 78 -19.75 -6.86 16.33
N ILE A 79 -19.91 -7.30 15.08
CA ILE A 79 -19.66 -6.48 13.87
C ILE A 79 -20.94 -5.83 13.36
N PHE A 80 -22.07 -6.55 13.42
CA PHE A 80 -23.36 -6.06 12.97
C PHE A 80 -24.01 -5.19 14.06
N THR A 81 -23.49 -3.99 14.24
CA THR A 81 -24.14 -2.95 15.05
C THR A 81 -24.32 -1.68 14.21
N PRO A 82 -25.32 -0.84 14.51
CA PRO A 82 -25.57 0.40 13.77
C PRO A 82 -24.33 1.29 13.66
N GLU A 83 -23.55 1.38 14.74
CA GLU A 83 -22.37 2.23 14.83
C GLU A 83 -21.24 1.71 13.94
N ILE A 84 -21.00 0.39 13.91
CA ILE A 84 -19.92 -0.21 13.12
C ILE A 84 -20.29 -0.22 11.64
N LEU A 85 -21.54 -0.54 11.31
CA LEU A 85 -22.04 -0.50 9.93
C LEU A 85 -22.01 0.94 9.37
N ALA A 86 -22.32 1.95 10.19
CA ALA A 86 -22.15 3.35 9.81
C ALA A 86 -20.68 3.68 9.51
N ALA A 87 -19.77 3.27 10.38
CA ALA A 87 -18.34 3.48 10.17
C ALA A 87 -17.82 2.78 8.89
N ILE A 88 -18.31 1.56 8.59
CA ILE A 88 -17.99 0.86 7.34
C ILE A 88 -18.52 1.63 6.13
N GLN A 89 -19.75 2.13 6.20
CA GLN A 89 -20.35 2.93 5.13
C GLN A 89 -19.54 4.21 4.87
N ASP A 90 -19.14 4.93 5.92
CA ASP A 90 -18.30 6.13 5.82
C ASP A 90 -16.93 5.82 5.20
N ILE A 91 -16.26 4.76 5.67
CA ILE A 91 -14.99 4.29 5.10
C ILE A 91 -15.16 3.94 3.61
N THR A 92 -16.26 3.27 3.26
CA THR A 92 -16.57 2.91 1.87
C THR A 92 -16.72 4.16 1.00
N GLN A 93 -17.42 5.18 1.48
CA GLN A 93 -17.62 6.44 0.77
C GLN A 93 -16.31 7.22 0.59
N GLU A 94 -15.48 7.30 1.64
CA GLU A 94 -14.17 7.96 1.58
C GLU A 94 -13.17 7.18 0.70
N ALA A 95 -13.24 5.84 0.70
CA ALA A 95 -12.38 5.00 -0.13
C ALA A 95 -12.59 5.22 -1.64
N TRP A 96 -13.76 5.71 -2.08
CA TRP A 96 -13.98 6.13 -3.46
C TRP A 96 -13.14 7.35 -3.86
N GLN A 97 -12.69 8.16 -2.90
CA GLN A 97 -11.83 9.32 -3.16
C GLN A 97 -10.35 8.95 -3.33
N ILE A 98 -9.99 7.68 -3.09
CA ILE A 98 -8.62 7.20 -3.27
C ILE A 98 -8.25 7.29 -4.76
N PRO A 99 -7.13 7.93 -5.12
CA PRO A 99 -6.68 8.02 -6.51
C PRO A 99 -6.58 6.65 -7.17
N HIS A 100 -7.06 6.55 -8.42
CA HIS A 100 -7.08 5.31 -9.20
C HIS A 100 -8.00 4.19 -8.68
N SER A 101 -8.83 4.47 -7.67
CA SER A 101 -9.91 3.55 -7.28
C SER A 101 -10.90 3.38 -8.44
N ARG A 102 -11.22 2.12 -8.74
CA ARG A 102 -12.23 1.76 -9.76
C ARG A 102 -13.42 1.00 -9.19
N ARG A 103 -13.23 0.39 -8.03
CA ARG A 103 -14.23 -0.39 -7.33
C ARG A 103 -13.89 -0.37 -5.85
N VAL A 104 -14.89 -0.13 -5.03
CA VAL A 104 -14.82 -0.25 -3.58
C VAL A 104 -15.94 -1.18 -3.17
N ASP A 105 -15.59 -2.29 -2.54
CA ASP A 105 -16.55 -3.25 -2.01
C ASP A 105 -16.44 -3.29 -0.49
N SER A 106 -17.58 -3.39 0.17
CA SER A 106 -17.70 -3.54 1.60
C SER A 106 -18.94 -4.36 1.94
N ILE A 107 -19.15 -4.63 3.23
CA ILE A 107 -20.33 -5.37 3.66
C ILE A 107 -21.61 -4.54 3.51
N THR A 108 -21.51 -3.21 3.54
CA THR A 108 -22.67 -2.32 3.48
C THR A 108 -23.17 -2.12 2.05
N ASN A 109 -22.28 -2.06 1.06
CA ASN A 109 -22.65 -1.89 -0.36
C ASN A 109 -22.75 -3.20 -1.15
N PHE A 110 -22.83 -4.33 -0.45
CA PHE A 110 -23.07 -5.61 -1.12
C PHE A 110 -24.42 -5.57 -1.84
N GLN A 111 -24.48 -6.04 -3.08
CA GLN A 111 -25.68 -5.91 -3.90
C GLN A 111 -26.84 -6.74 -3.32
N HIS A 112 -27.89 -6.05 -2.90
CA HIS A 112 -29.14 -6.64 -2.43
C HIS A 112 -30.22 -6.41 -3.49
N THR A 113 -30.67 -7.49 -4.12
CA THR A 113 -31.65 -7.45 -5.21
C THR A 113 -32.88 -8.25 -4.86
N TYR A 114 -34.04 -7.62 -4.96
CA TYR A 114 -35.33 -8.22 -4.69
C TYR A 114 -36.40 -7.66 -5.63
N ALA A 115 -37.51 -8.38 -5.76
CA ALA A 115 -38.65 -7.95 -6.57
C ALA A 115 -39.76 -7.42 -5.65
N GLU A 116 -40.36 -6.30 -6.02
CA GLU A 116 -41.54 -5.73 -5.38
C GLU A 116 -42.64 -5.54 -6.43
N GLY A 117 -43.60 -6.47 -6.46
CA GLY A 117 -44.59 -6.52 -7.53
C GLY A 117 -43.95 -6.85 -8.88
N ASP A 118 -44.03 -5.91 -9.82
CA ASP A 118 -43.43 -5.99 -11.15
C ASP A 118 -42.06 -5.28 -11.23
N ASP A 119 -41.63 -4.63 -10.15
CA ASP A 119 -40.37 -3.89 -10.10
C ASP A 119 -39.23 -4.76 -9.56
N LEU A 120 -38.04 -4.61 -10.14
CA LEU A 120 -36.80 -5.20 -9.63
C LEU A 120 -35.97 -4.11 -8.97
N ILE A 121 -35.81 -4.19 -7.64
CA ILE A 121 -35.04 -3.25 -6.85
C ILE A 121 -33.63 -3.81 -6.65
N VAL A 122 -32.62 -2.97 -6.91
CA VAL A 122 -31.20 -3.29 -6.78
C VAL A 122 -30.55 -2.19 -5.96
N ASP A 123 -30.25 -2.47 -4.70
CA ASP A 123 -29.71 -1.50 -3.75
C ASP A 123 -28.54 -2.10 -2.95
N ASP A 124 -27.91 -1.26 -2.14
CA ASP A 124 -26.93 -1.66 -1.13
C ASP A 124 -27.58 -2.52 -0.03
N LEU A 125 -26.85 -3.50 0.50
CA LEU A 125 -27.31 -4.37 1.59
C LEU A 125 -27.69 -3.58 2.84
N VAL A 126 -26.96 -2.50 3.13
CA VAL A 126 -27.21 -1.64 4.29
C VAL A 126 -27.35 -0.19 3.83
N LEU A 127 -28.60 0.26 3.67
CA LEU A 127 -28.93 1.62 3.24
C LEU A 127 -28.72 2.67 4.34
N GLN A 128 -29.29 2.43 5.53
CA GLN A 128 -29.33 3.40 6.63
C GLN A 128 -28.91 2.75 7.96
N PRO A 129 -27.60 2.53 8.19
CA PRO A 129 -27.10 1.86 9.39
C PRO A 129 -27.64 2.45 10.70
N ALA A 130 -27.70 3.78 10.79
CA ALA A 130 -28.13 4.50 12.00
C ALA A 130 -29.61 4.33 12.36
N GLN A 131 -30.44 3.79 11.46
CA GLN A 131 -31.87 3.56 11.68
C GLN A 131 -32.23 2.09 11.89
N MET A 132 -31.24 1.19 11.86
CA MET A 132 -31.47 -0.24 12.02
C MET A 132 -31.84 -0.60 13.46
N SER A 133 -32.86 -1.44 13.61
CA SER A 133 -33.25 -2.07 14.87
C SER A 133 -32.54 -3.41 15.06
N GLU A 134 -32.62 -4.00 16.26
CA GLU A 134 -32.10 -5.35 16.51
C GLU A 134 -32.70 -6.44 15.60
N LYS A 135 -33.86 -6.21 14.97
CA LYS A 135 -34.45 -7.17 14.02
C LYS A 135 -33.88 -7.05 12.62
N ASP A 136 -33.26 -5.91 12.31
CA ASP A 136 -32.69 -5.62 10.99
C ASP A 136 -31.20 -6.05 10.93
N LEU A 137 -30.57 -6.28 12.09
CA LEU A 137 -29.17 -6.71 12.29
C LEU A 137 -29.04 -8.24 12.37
#